data_AF-A0A429XB26-F1
#
_entry.id   AF-A0A429XB26-F1
#
_cell.length_a   1.000
_cell.length_b   1.000
_cell.length_c   1.000
_cell.angle_alpha   90.00
_cell.angle_beta   90.00
_cell.angle_gamma   90.00
#
_symmetry.space_group_name_H-M   'P 1'
#
loop_
_entity.id
_entity.type
_entity.pdbx_description
1 polymer ?
#
loop_
_entity_poly.entity_id
_entity_poly.type
_entity_poly.pdbx_seq_one_letter_code
_entity_poly.pdbx_strand_id
1 'polypeptide(L)'
;MESKEWYLEYEITIDRPGLLGDISSLLGMLSINIVSINGVDAGRRGLLIRAQSEDQIKRLESILETVETIKVRKIREPKLRDKLAVRHGRYIQRDHDDKKTFRFVRDELGILVDFMAEIFKEKGHKLIGIRGMPRVGKTESVVAASVCANKKWLFVSSTLLKQTIRKELIKDEYNENNIFLIDGIVSRRRADERHLQLVREIMRMPAVKVIEHPDIFVEHSEYSIEDFDYIIELRNNPDEEITYDVVEKQNLFDEPGVGGFGNFDF
;
A
#
# COMPACT_ATOMS: atom_id res chain seq x y z
N MET A 1 3.76 -27.59 -17.23
CA MET A 1 2.51 -26.82 -17.02
C MET A 1 2.77 -25.84 -15.90
N GLU A 2 2.40 -24.59 -16.10
CA GLU A 2 2.68 -23.52 -15.13
C GLU A 2 1.70 -23.63 -13.95
N SER A 3 2.21 -23.77 -12.73
CA SER A 3 1.38 -23.86 -11.53
C SER A 3 0.75 -22.51 -11.20
N LYS A 4 -0.54 -22.46 -10.89
CA LYS A 4 -1.28 -21.23 -10.58
C LYS A 4 -1.58 -21.11 -9.08
N GLU A 5 -1.51 -19.89 -8.55
CA GLU A 5 -1.90 -19.59 -7.16
C GLU A 5 -3.41 -19.29 -7.07
N TRP A 6 -4.01 -19.76 -5.98
CA TRP A 6 -5.42 -19.62 -5.65
C TRP A 6 -5.57 -19.16 -4.20
N TYR A 7 -6.64 -18.42 -3.93
CA TYR A 7 -7.09 -18.06 -2.60
C TYR A 7 -8.30 -18.88 -2.22
N LEU A 8 -8.18 -19.61 -1.11
CA LEU A 8 -9.27 -20.31 -0.45
C LEU A 8 -9.57 -19.62 0.89
N GLU A 9 -10.83 -19.29 1.12
CA GLU A 9 -11.32 -18.78 2.39
C GLU A 9 -12.50 -19.63 2.85
N TYR A 10 -12.46 -20.07 4.10
CA TYR A 10 -13.57 -20.76 4.73
C TYR A 10 -13.82 -20.23 6.15
N GLU A 11 -15.06 -20.37 6.57
CA GLU A 11 -15.52 -20.07 7.92
C GLU A 11 -15.75 -21.37 8.68
N ILE A 12 -15.26 -21.44 9.91
CA ILE A 12 -15.44 -22.60 10.78
C ILE A 12 -16.84 -22.51 11.38
N THR A 13 -17.71 -23.46 11.05
CA THR A 13 -19.06 -23.56 11.62
C THR A 13 -19.07 -24.43 12.87
N ILE A 14 -18.21 -25.45 12.92
CA ILE A 14 -18.06 -26.36 14.06
C ILE A 14 -16.56 -26.43 14.39
N ASP A 15 -16.18 -25.81 15.50
CA ASP A 15 -14.79 -25.80 15.94
C ASP A 15 -14.44 -27.13 16.62
N ARG A 16 -13.75 -28.00 15.87
CA ARG A 16 -13.24 -29.28 16.36
C ARG A 16 -11.72 -29.35 16.27
N PRO A 17 -11.04 -29.90 17.29
CA PRO A 17 -9.62 -30.20 17.21
C PRO A 17 -9.30 -31.03 15.96
N GLY A 18 -8.25 -30.65 15.23
CA GLY A 18 -7.79 -31.38 14.05
C GLY A 18 -8.38 -30.94 12.71
N LEU A 19 -9.39 -30.06 12.68
CA LEU A 19 -10.02 -29.59 11.43
C LEU A 19 -9.00 -29.05 10.40
N LEU A 20 -8.03 -28.27 10.87
CA LEU A 20 -6.96 -27.77 10.00
C LEU A 20 -6.08 -28.89 9.44
N GLY A 21 -5.82 -29.93 10.24
CA GLY A 21 -5.10 -31.13 9.82
C GLY A 21 -5.85 -31.82 8.67
N ASP A 22 -7.15 -32.05 8.84
CA ASP A 22 -7.99 -32.71 7.85
C ASP A 22 -8.00 -31.96 6.51
N ILE A 23 -8.14 -30.63 6.54
CA ILE A 23 -8.09 -29.79 5.34
C ILE A 23 -6.69 -29.82 4.70
N SER A 24 -5.63 -29.80 5.50
CA SER A 24 -4.26 -29.87 5.00
C SER A 24 -3.96 -31.22 4.35
N SER A 25 -4.46 -32.30 4.93
CA SER A 25 -4.37 -33.66 4.37
C SER A 25 -5.12 -33.77 3.04
N LEU A 26 -6.33 -33.22 2.94
CA LEU A 26 -7.10 -33.18 1.69
C LEU A 26 -6.33 -32.44 0.58
N LEU A 27 -5.78 -31.28 0.89
CA LEU A 27 -4.96 -30.51 -0.07
C LEU A 27 -3.75 -31.33 -0.52
N GLY A 28 -3.07 -32.00 0.40
CA GLY A 28 -1.96 -32.91 0.09
C GLY A 28 -2.37 -34.08 -0.81
N MET A 29 -3.51 -34.72 -0.55
CA MET A 29 -4.05 -35.82 -1.37
C MET A 29 -4.40 -35.38 -2.80
N LEU A 30 -4.81 -34.12 -2.97
CA LEU A 30 -5.09 -33.53 -4.28
C LEU A 30 -3.83 -32.98 -4.95
N SER A 31 -2.64 -33.14 -4.36
CA SER A 31 -1.37 -32.55 -4.84
C SER A 31 -1.46 -31.03 -4.98
N ILE A 32 -2.12 -30.38 -4.02
CA ILE A 32 -2.23 -28.93 -3.90
C ILE A 32 -1.33 -28.48 -2.75
N ASN A 33 -0.40 -27.56 -3.04
CA ASN A 33 0.53 -27.06 -2.04
C ASN A 33 -0.07 -25.87 -1.27
N ILE A 34 0.10 -25.85 0.05
CA ILE A 34 -0.17 -24.66 0.86
C ILE A 34 1.05 -23.75 0.75
N VAL A 35 0.86 -22.55 0.20
CA VAL A 35 1.88 -21.50 0.17
C VAL A 35 1.90 -20.75 1.50
N SER A 36 0.72 -20.41 2.02
CA SER A 36 0.56 -19.74 3.30
C SER A 36 -0.85 -19.96 3.85
N ILE A 37 -1.01 -19.91 5.18
CA ILE A 37 -2.28 -20.05 5.87
C ILE A 37 -2.31 -19.19 7.14
N ASN A 38 -3.44 -18.54 7.40
CA ASN A 38 -3.65 -17.83 8.66
C ASN A 38 -5.15 -17.67 8.98
N GLY A 39 -5.46 -17.30 10.22
CA GLY A 39 -6.78 -16.76 10.56
C GLY A 39 -6.90 -15.35 10.00
N VAL A 40 -7.95 -15.01 9.25
CA VAL A 40 -8.08 -13.70 8.58
C VAL A 40 -9.16 -12.82 9.20
N ASP A 41 -10.02 -13.42 10.02
CA ASP A 41 -11.09 -12.80 10.78
C ASP A 41 -11.56 -13.79 11.86
N ALA A 42 -12.43 -13.37 12.79
CA ALA A 42 -12.99 -14.24 13.81
C ALA A 42 -13.69 -15.47 13.17
N GLY A 43 -13.18 -16.66 13.48
CA GLY A 43 -13.70 -17.93 12.94
C GLY A 43 -13.43 -18.16 11.45
N ARG A 44 -12.67 -17.30 10.76
CA ARG A 44 -12.33 -17.45 9.34
C ARG A 44 -10.86 -17.73 9.11
N ARG A 45 -10.57 -18.63 8.17
CA ARG A 45 -9.21 -18.95 7.74
C ARG A 45 -9.06 -18.67 6.24
N GLY A 46 -7.93 -18.06 5.90
CA GLY A 46 -7.51 -17.83 4.53
C GLY A 46 -6.27 -18.64 4.21
N LEU A 47 -6.24 -19.22 3.01
CA LEU A 47 -5.13 -20.01 2.49
C LEU A 47 -4.75 -19.47 1.12
N LEU A 48 -3.45 -19.27 0.92
CA LEU A 48 -2.86 -19.22 -0.41
C LEU A 48 -2.41 -20.64 -0.76
N ILE A 49 -2.97 -21.18 -1.84
CA ILE A 49 -2.67 -22.53 -2.31
C ILE A 49 -2.16 -22.48 -3.75
N ARG A 50 -1.35 -23.46 -4.13
CA ARG A 50 -0.79 -23.59 -5.47
C ARG A 50 -1.20 -24.93 -6.07
N ALA A 51 -1.87 -24.86 -7.21
CA ALA A 51 -2.35 -26.01 -7.97
C ALA A 51 -1.70 -26.04 -9.37
N GLN A 52 -1.59 -27.23 -9.94
CA GLN A 52 -1.07 -27.48 -11.29
C GLN A 52 -2.16 -27.38 -12.36
N SER A 53 -3.43 -27.56 -11.98
CA SER A 53 -4.57 -27.41 -12.89
C SER A 53 -5.83 -26.88 -12.19
N GLU A 54 -6.75 -26.30 -12.96
CA GLU A 54 -8.06 -25.89 -12.45
C GLU A 54 -8.93 -27.08 -12.02
N ASP A 55 -8.73 -28.25 -12.60
CA ASP A 55 -9.47 -29.45 -12.22
C ASP A 55 -9.19 -29.90 -10.79
N GLN A 56 -7.96 -29.68 -10.28
CA GLN A 56 -7.65 -29.90 -8.86
C GLN A 56 -8.48 -28.99 -7.96
N ILE A 57 -8.66 -27.73 -8.37
CA ILE A 57 -9.44 -26.74 -7.62
C ILE A 57 -10.94 -27.08 -7.67
N LYS A 58 -11.47 -27.46 -8.83
CA LYS A 58 -12.88 -27.89 -8.95
C LYS A 58 -13.17 -29.10 -8.06
N ARG A 59 -12.28 -30.09 -8.04
CA ARG A 59 -12.41 -31.26 -7.15
C ARG A 59 -12.35 -30.86 -5.67
N LEU A 60 -11.42 -29.98 -5.31
CA LEU A 60 -11.32 -29.45 -3.95
C LEU A 60 -12.63 -28.75 -3.54
N GLU A 61 -13.16 -27.87 -4.38
CA GLU A 61 -14.39 -27.14 -4.15
C GLU A 61 -15.57 -28.09 -3.93
N SER A 62 -15.78 -29.06 -4.83
CA SER A 62 -16.84 -30.07 -4.68
C SER A 62 -16.72 -30.89 -3.40
N ILE A 63 -15.51 -31.22 -2.94
CA ILE A 63 -15.32 -31.94 -1.68
C ILE A 63 -15.63 -31.03 -0.49
N LEU A 64 -15.09 -29.81 -0.46
CA LEU A 64 -15.28 -28.88 0.64
C LEU A 64 -16.75 -28.45 0.82
N GLU A 65 -17.53 -28.38 -0.25
CA GLU A 65 -18.98 -28.11 -0.20
C GLU A 65 -19.76 -29.19 0.56
N THR A 66 -19.25 -30.42 0.63
CA THR A 66 -19.87 -31.52 1.38
C THR A 66 -19.48 -31.56 2.86
N VAL A 67 -18.51 -30.74 3.28
CA VAL A 67 -18.00 -30.74 4.65
C VAL A 67 -18.83 -29.81 5.52
N GLU A 68 -19.61 -30.36 6.45
CA GLU A 68 -20.52 -29.59 7.30
C GLU A 68 -19.82 -28.70 8.35
N THR A 69 -18.57 -29.01 8.71
CA THR A 69 -17.81 -28.29 9.75
C THR A 69 -17.22 -26.96 9.30
N ILE A 70 -17.28 -26.67 8.00
CA ILE A 70 -16.83 -25.41 7.43
C ILE A 70 -17.82 -24.90 6.39
N LYS A 71 -17.74 -23.62 6.09
CA LYS A 71 -18.43 -23.01 4.96
C LYS A 71 -17.41 -22.32 4.07
N VAL A 72 -17.24 -22.81 2.85
CA VAL A 72 -16.40 -22.14 1.84
C VAL A 72 -17.03 -20.77 1.53
N ARG A 73 -16.20 -19.72 1.62
CA ARG A 73 -16.60 -18.34 1.33
C ARG A 73 -16.05 -17.87 -0.01
N LYS A 74 -14.80 -18.24 -0.33
CA LYS A 74 -14.13 -17.82 -1.57
C LYS A 74 -13.18 -18.92 -2.06
N ILE A 75 -13.25 -19.27 -3.33
CA ILE A 75 -12.22 -19.99 -4.09
C ILE A 75 -12.02 -19.23 -5.40
N ARG A 76 -10.89 -18.56 -5.57
CA ARG A 76 -10.60 -17.74 -6.76
C ARG A 76 -9.13 -17.37 -6.85
N GLU A 77 -8.74 -16.73 -7.94
CA GLU A 77 -7.41 -16.13 -8.06
C GLU A 77 -7.18 -15.06 -6.95
N PRO A 78 -6.03 -15.08 -6.26
CA PRO A 78 -5.77 -14.22 -5.11
C PRO A 78 -5.64 -12.76 -5.54
N LYS A 79 -6.40 -11.87 -4.88
CA LYS A 79 -6.15 -10.43 -4.94
C LYS A 79 -5.05 -10.05 -3.95
N LEU A 80 -4.45 -8.87 -4.13
CA LEU A 80 -3.45 -8.31 -3.21
C LEU A 80 -3.90 -8.38 -1.74
N ARG A 81 -5.16 -7.99 -1.47
CA ARG A 81 -5.75 -8.03 -0.13
C ARG A 81 -5.83 -9.44 0.45
N ASP A 82 -6.11 -10.43 -0.39
CA ASP A 82 -6.20 -11.82 0.04
C ASP A 82 -4.81 -12.30 0.50
N LYS A 83 -3.76 -11.97 -0.27
CA LYS A 83 -2.37 -12.30 0.08
C LYS A 83 -1.93 -11.66 1.40
N LEU A 84 -2.26 -10.39 1.59
CA LEU A 84 -1.90 -9.65 2.80
C LEU A 84 -2.70 -10.09 4.01
N ALA A 85 -3.99 -10.39 3.84
CA ALA A 85 -4.81 -10.90 4.92
C ALA A 85 -4.26 -12.23 5.45
N VAL A 86 -3.85 -13.14 4.57
CA VAL A 86 -3.19 -14.39 4.98
C VAL A 86 -1.84 -14.12 5.63
N ARG A 87 -1.02 -13.22 5.08
CA ARG A 87 0.30 -12.93 5.65
C ARG A 87 0.24 -12.35 7.06
N HIS A 88 -0.69 -11.43 7.31
CA HIS A 88 -0.77 -10.68 8.58
C HIS A 88 -1.88 -11.13 9.53
N GLY A 89 -2.75 -12.03 9.08
CA GLY A 89 -3.82 -12.60 9.90
C GLY A 89 -5.03 -11.69 10.14
N ARG A 90 -5.25 -10.68 9.28
CA ARG A 90 -6.42 -9.77 9.36
C ARG A 90 -6.68 -9.07 8.03
N TYR A 91 -7.94 -8.70 7.77
CA TYR A 91 -8.27 -7.88 6.60
C TYR A 91 -7.82 -6.43 6.74
N ILE A 92 -7.26 -5.89 5.66
CA ILE A 92 -7.03 -4.45 5.50
C ILE A 92 -8.38 -3.77 5.23
N GLN A 93 -8.69 -2.73 6.01
CA GLN A 93 -9.90 -1.93 5.85
C GLN A 93 -9.81 -1.06 4.59
N ARG A 94 -10.90 -1.04 3.82
CA ARG A 94 -11.09 -0.18 2.65
C ARG A 94 -12.19 0.82 2.99
N ASP A 95 -12.10 2.02 2.46
CA ASP A 95 -13.25 2.91 2.51
C ASP A 95 -14.45 2.28 1.76
N HIS A 96 -15.65 2.50 2.29
CA HIS A 96 -16.88 1.94 1.75
C HIS A 96 -17.27 2.62 0.43
N ASP A 97 -16.96 3.91 0.29
CA ASP A 97 -17.37 4.78 -0.80
C ASP A 97 -16.25 4.97 -1.83
N ASP A 98 -14.98 5.02 -1.39
CA ASP A 98 -13.82 5.07 -2.27
C ASP A 98 -13.03 3.76 -2.34
N LYS A 99 -13.18 3.08 -3.48
CA LYS A 99 -12.46 1.85 -3.80
C LYS A 99 -10.94 2.05 -3.88
N LYS A 100 -10.42 3.25 -4.13
CA LYS A 100 -8.98 3.45 -4.27
C LYS A 100 -8.30 3.76 -2.93
N THR A 101 -9.06 4.04 -1.88
CA THR A 101 -8.55 4.44 -0.57
C THR A 101 -8.40 3.26 0.40
N PHE A 102 -7.18 3.12 0.95
CA PHE A 102 -6.80 2.11 1.95
C PHE A 102 -6.36 2.80 3.23
N ARG A 103 -6.92 2.39 4.37
CA ARG A 103 -6.63 2.98 5.68
C ARG A 103 -5.78 2.04 6.51
N PHE A 104 -4.76 2.62 7.12
CA PHE A 104 -3.85 1.94 8.04
C PHE A 104 -3.67 2.81 9.28
N VAL A 105 -3.53 2.17 10.44
CA VAL A 105 -3.03 2.85 11.64
C VAL A 105 -1.53 2.62 11.81
N ARG A 106 -0.87 3.45 12.61
CA ARG A 106 0.58 3.38 12.83
C ARG A 106 1.05 2.01 13.34
N ASP A 107 0.24 1.33 14.15
CA ASP A 107 0.55 -0.02 14.64
C ASP A 107 0.47 -1.09 13.52
N GLU A 108 0.02 -0.71 12.32
CA GLU A 108 -0.06 -1.52 11.11
C GLU A 108 1.02 -1.18 10.09
N LEU A 109 2.06 -0.41 10.46
CA LEU A 109 3.15 -0.02 9.57
C LEU A 109 3.77 -1.21 8.82
N GLY A 110 3.94 -2.36 9.47
CA GLY A 110 4.45 -3.57 8.81
C GLY A 110 3.53 -4.08 7.69
N ILE A 111 2.20 -3.99 7.87
CA ILE A 111 1.22 -4.36 6.86
C ILE A 111 1.22 -3.37 5.71
N LEU A 112 1.31 -2.08 6.03
CA LEU A 112 1.42 -1.01 5.03
C LEU A 112 2.68 -1.19 4.16
N VAL A 113 3.83 -1.49 4.79
CA VAL A 113 5.09 -1.75 4.08
C VAL A 113 4.95 -2.91 3.11
N ASP A 114 4.38 -4.03 3.58
CA ASP A 114 4.14 -5.20 2.73
C ASP A 114 3.14 -4.91 1.60
N PHE A 115 2.08 -4.15 1.88
CA PHE A 115 1.09 -3.72 0.89
C PHE A 115 1.75 -2.91 -0.23
N MET A 116 2.50 -1.87 0.12
CA MET A 116 3.20 -1.04 -0.87
C MET A 116 4.28 -1.81 -1.60
N ALA A 117 5.03 -2.68 -0.92
CA ALA A 117 6.09 -3.47 -1.55
C ALA A 117 5.54 -4.41 -2.64
N GLU A 118 4.35 -4.97 -2.46
CA GLU A 118 3.69 -5.75 -3.51
C GLU A 118 3.25 -4.89 -4.70
N ILE A 119 2.69 -3.69 -4.45
CA ILE A 119 2.34 -2.75 -5.54
C ILE A 119 3.59 -2.32 -6.30
N PHE A 120 4.71 -2.07 -5.61
CA PHE A 120 5.96 -1.62 -6.21
C PHE A 120 6.61 -2.68 -7.12
N LYS A 121 6.27 -3.95 -6.95
CA LYS A 121 6.72 -5.05 -7.82
C LYS A 121 5.93 -5.11 -9.13
N GLU A 122 4.75 -4.49 -9.21
CA GLU A 122 3.99 -4.39 -10.46
C GLU A 122 4.78 -3.60 -11.52
N LYS A 123 4.60 -3.97 -12.79
CA LYS A 123 5.23 -3.28 -13.92
C LYS A 123 4.34 -2.16 -14.44
N GLY A 124 4.96 -1.11 -14.95
CA GLY A 124 4.27 -0.01 -15.62
C GLY A 124 3.93 1.15 -14.70
N HIS A 125 3.04 2.01 -15.17
CA HIS A 125 2.62 3.20 -14.46
C HIS A 125 1.79 2.85 -13.22
N LYS A 126 2.21 3.34 -12.05
CA LYS A 126 1.41 3.33 -10.83
C LYS A 126 1.53 4.67 -10.13
N LEU A 127 0.41 5.35 -9.91
CA LEU A 127 0.35 6.60 -9.18
C LEU A 127 -0.30 6.37 -7.81
N ILE A 128 0.47 6.57 -6.76
CA ILE A 128 0.08 6.26 -5.39
C ILE A 128 0.12 7.55 -4.57
N GLY A 129 -0.97 7.90 -3.91
CA GLY A 129 -1.05 9.03 -3.00
C GLY A 129 -0.90 8.54 -1.57
N ILE A 130 -0.14 9.25 -0.74
CA ILE A 130 -0.06 8.96 0.69
C ILE A 130 -0.46 10.19 1.52
N ARG A 131 -1.50 9.99 2.32
CA ARG A 131 -2.07 10.94 3.26
C ARG A 131 -1.73 10.54 4.69
N GLY A 132 -1.71 11.52 5.58
CA GLY A 132 -1.47 11.29 7.00
C GLY A 132 -0.87 12.51 7.66
N MET A 133 -1.02 12.61 8.98
CA MET A 133 -0.45 13.69 9.77
C MET A 133 1.08 13.73 9.67
N PRO A 134 1.74 14.86 9.95
CA PRO A 134 3.19 14.93 9.99
C PRO A 134 3.78 13.89 10.96
N ARG A 135 4.92 13.29 10.60
CA ARG A 135 5.67 12.33 11.44
C ARG A 135 4.94 11.02 11.77
N VAL A 136 3.85 10.70 11.08
CA VAL A 136 3.14 9.41 11.24
C VAL A 136 3.88 8.21 10.61
N GLY A 137 4.93 8.47 9.81
CA GLY A 137 5.75 7.43 9.17
C GLY A 137 5.53 7.27 7.67
N LYS A 138 4.95 8.28 6.98
CA LYS A 138 4.64 8.22 5.54
C LYS A 138 5.88 7.90 4.71
N THR A 139 6.90 8.75 4.77
CA THR A 139 8.09 8.56 3.95
C THR A 139 8.88 7.32 4.36
N GLU A 140 9.01 7.06 5.66
CA GLU A 140 9.70 5.88 6.20
C GLU A 140 9.06 4.59 5.68
N SER A 141 7.73 4.55 5.63
CA SER A 141 6.99 3.40 5.09
C SER A 141 7.26 3.20 3.59
N VAL A 142 7.32 4.28 2.80
CA VAL A 142 7.63 4.21 1.36
C VAL A 142 9.06 3.74 1.12
N VAL A 143 10.02 4.25 1.90
CA VAL A 143 11.43 3.80 1.82
C VAL A 143 11.54 2.33 2.21
N ALA A 144 10.93 1.91 3.32
CA ALA A 144 10.94 0.52 3.75
C ALA A 144 10.31 -0.42 2.70
N ALA A 145 9.17 -0.03 2.12
CA ALA A 145 8.53 -0.78 1.05
C ALA A 145 9.39 -0.87 -0.22
N SER A 146 10.11 0.20 -0.56
CA SER A 146 11.06 0.22 -1.68
C SER A 146 12.19 -0.79 -1.48
N VAL A 147 12.74 -0.86 -0.26
CA VAL A 147 13.75 -1.86 0.13
C VAL A 147 13.17 -3.28 0.04
N CYS A 148 11.99 -3.53 0.61
CA CYS A 148 11.31 -4.82 0.53
C CYS A 148 11.00 -5.27 -0.92
N ALA A 149 10.74 -4.32 -1.81
CA ALA A 149 10.50 -4.58 -3.23
C ALA A 149 11.79 -4.72 -4.06
N ASN A 150 12.97 -4.52 -3.45
CA ASN A 150 14.26 -4.43 -4.12
C ASN A 150 14.26 -3.38 -5.26
N LYS A 151 13.72 -2.20 -4.94
CA LYS A 151 13.58 -1.05 -5.85
C LYS A 151 14.38 0.12 -5.30
N LYS A 152 15.07 0.84 -6.17
CA LYS A 152 15.75 2.09 -5.80
C LYS A 152 14.71 3.21 -5.69
N TRP A 153 14.75 3.99 -4.62
CA TRP A 153 13.87 5.15 -4.46
C TRP A 153 14.63 6.45 -4.74
N LEU A 154 13.94 7.45 -5.27
CA LEU A 154 14.47 8.76 -5.61
C LEU A 154 13.55 9.84 -5.07
N PHE A 155 14.08 10.71 -4.21
CA PHE A 155 13.39 11.91 -3.76
C PHE A 155 13.48 12.98 -4.85
N VAL A 156 12.34 13.28 -5.48
CA VAL A 156 12.19 14.38 -6.43
C VAL A 156 11.90 15.67 -5.66
N SER A 157 10.98 15.57 -4.69
CA SER A 157 10.74 16.58 -3.65
C SER A 157 10.46 15.90 -2.32
N SER A 158 10.99 16.43 -1.22
CA SER A 158 10.77 15.89 0.13
C SER A 158 11.10 16.89 1.23
N THR A 159 10.37 16.81 2.34
CA THR A 159 10.62 17.55 3.59
C THR A 159 11.70 16.93 4.48
N LEU A 160 11.99 15.62 4.39
CA LEU A 160 12.85 14.90 5.35
C LEU A 160 14.36 15.14 5.20
N LEU A 161 14.84 15.49 4.00
CA LEU A 161 16.26 15.68 3.73
C LEU A 161 16.49 17.11 3.21
N LYS A 162 16.73 18.06 4.14
CA LYS A 162 17.06 19.46 3.82
C LYS A 162 16.09 20.16 2.85
N GLN A 163 14.82 19.73 2.79
CA GLN A 163 13.85 20.23 1.80
C GLN A 163 14.38 20.08 0.35
N THR A 164 14.65 18.84 -0.06
CA THR A 164 15.20 18.53 -1.39
C THR A 164 14.19 18.90 -2.47
N ILE A 165 14.64 19.67 -3.48
CA ILE A 165 13.89 19.96 -4.71
C ILE A 165 14.85 19.72 -5.87
N ARG A 166 14.55 18.69 -6.68
CA ARG A 166 15.36 18.36 -7.85
C ARG A 166 14.83 19.08 -9.09
N LYS A 167 15.73 19.53 -9.94
CA LYS A 167 15.41 20.21 -11.21
C LYS A 167 15.71 19.35 -12.44
N GLU A 168 16.47 18.28 -12.24
CA GLU A 168 16.81 17.29 -13.26
C GLU A 168 17.16 15.94 -12.60
N LEU A 169 17.00 14.87 -13.37
CA LEU A 169 17.56 13.56 -13.07
C LEU A 169 18.81 13.33 -13.92
N ILE A 170 19.78 12.60 -13.38
CA ILE A 170 20.89 12.11 -14.21
C ILE A 170 20.42 10.92 -15.05
N LYS A 171 21.13 10.63 -16.15
CA LYS A 171 20.70 9.64 -17.15
C LYS A 171 20.29 8.28 -16.56
N ASP A 172 21.05 7.76 -15.60
CA ASP A 172 20.82 6.44 -15.01
C ASP A 172 19.63 6.40 -14.02
N GLU A 173 19.10 7.56 -13.65
CA GLU A 173 17.92 7.65 -12.78
C GLU A 173 16.60 7.57 -13.55
N TYR A 174 16.61 7.77 -14.87
CA TYR A 174 15.47 7.53 -15.75
C TYR A 174 15.27 6.02 -15.96
N ASN A 175 14.92 5.32 -14.88
CA ASN A 175 14.74 3.88 -14.85
C ASN A 175 13.34 3.54 -14.30
N GLU A 176 12.60 2.74 -15.05
CA GLU A 176 11.24 2.28 -14.70
C GLU A 176 11.21 1.42 -13.43
N ASN A 177 12.36 0.85 -13.06
CA ASN A 177 12.54 0.09 -11.83
C ASN A 177 12.79 0.98 -10.59
N ASN A 178 12.88 2.30 -10.78
CA ASN A 178 12.96 3.25 -9.67
C ASN A 178 11.56 3.66 -9.20
N ILE A 179 11.49 4.07 -7.94
CA ILE A 179 10.29 4.66 -7.33
C ILE A 179 10.57 6.14 -7.12
N PHE A 180 9.69 6.99 -7.64
CA PHE A 180 9.84 8.44 -7.54
C PHE A 180 8.94 9.00 -6.44
N LEU A 181 9.53 9.67 -5.46
CA LEU A 181 8.81 10.28 -4.35
C LEU A 181 8.71 11.79 -4.58
N ILE A 182 7.49 12.31 -4.57
CA ILE A 182 7.17 13.73 -4.77
C ILE A 182 6.32 14.17 -3.58
N ASP A 183 6.63 15.30 -2.98
CA ASP A 183 5.82 15.92 -1.92
C ASP A 183 5.05 17.12 -2.51
N GLY A 184 3.72 17.03 -2.53
CA GLY A 184 2.83 18.07 -3.05
C GLY A 184 3.01 19.43 -2.37
N ILE A 185 3.31 19.47 -1.08
CA ILE A 185 3.54 20.72 -0.34
C ILE A 185 4.82 21.40 -0.83
N VAL A 186 5.89 20.62 -0.94
CA VAL A 186 7.21 21.12 -1.33
C VAL A 186 7.21 21.56 -2.80
N SER A 187 6.57 20.77 -3.67
CA SER A 187 6.41 21.08 -5.09
C SER A 187 5.50 22.29 -5.36
N ARG A 188 4.59 22.65 -4.45
CA ARG A 188 3.81 23.89 -4.55
C ARG A 188 4.62 25.14 -4.20
N ARG A 189 5.26 25.14 -3.02
CA ARG A 189 5.79 26.37 -2.41
C ARG A 189 7.09 26.89 -3.02
N ARG A 190 7.91 26.00 -3.61
CA ARG A 190 9.30 26.32 -3.97
C ARG A 190 9.74 25.76 -5.33
N ALA A 191 8.81 25.21 -6.10
CA ALA A 191 9.12 24.75 -7.44
C ALA A 191 9.33 25.92 -8.38
N ASP A 192 10.50 25.95 -9.03
CA ASP A 192 10.67 26.71 -10.25
C ASP A 192 10.16 25.90 -11.45
N GLU A 193 10.06 26.54 -12.63
CA GLU A 193 9.57 25.89 -13.84
C GLU A 193 10.33 24.60 -14.20
N ARG A 194 11.62 24.54 -13.85
CA ARG A 194 12.46 23.35 -14.09
C ARG A 194 12.02 22.16 -13.25
N HIS A 195 11.71 22.38 -11.97
CA HIS A 195 11.15 21.31 -11.14
C HIS A 195 9.80 20.83 -11.68
N LEU A 196 8.92 21.75 -12.08
CA LEU A 196 7.62 21.37 -12.65
C LEU A 196 7.78 20.59 -13.96
N GLN A 197 8.73 20.97 -14.80
CA GLN A 197 9.09 20.21 -15.99
C GLN A 197 9.56 18.80 -15.64
N LEU A 198 10.46 18.66 -14.65
CA LEU A 198 10.92 17.36 -14.19
C LEU A 198 9.77 16.48 -13.70
N VAL A 199 8.84 17.05 -12.91
CA VAL A 199 7.65 16.32 -12.45
C VAL A 199 6.85 15.80 -13.64
N ARG A 200 6.56 16.63 -14.65
CA ARG A 200 5.85 16.19 -15.87
C ARG A 200 6.57 15.07 -16.62
N GLU A 201 7.90 15.14 -16.71
CA GLU A 201 8.72 14.09 -17.32
C GLU A 201 8.59 12.77 -16.55
N ILE A 202 8.74 12.81 -15.23
CA ILE A 202 8.60 11.63 -14.36
C ILE A 202 7.19 11.04 -14.46
N MET A 203 6.15 11.87 -14.44
CA MET A 203 4.76 11.42 -14.52
C MET A 203 4.47 10.62 -15.80
N ARG A 204 5.14 10.94 -16.92
CA ARG A 204 5.01 10.19 -18.19
C ARG A 204 5.75 8.86 -18.22
N MET A 205 6.68 8.61 -17.30
CA MET A 205 7.43 7.35 -17.26
C MET A 205 6.52 6.18 -16.86
N PRO A 206 6.68 4.96 -17.38
CA PRO A 206 5.94 3.79 -16.93
C PRO A 206 6.55 3.21 -15.64
N ALA A 207 6.69 4.05 -14.63
CA ALA A 207 7.27 3.76 -13.32
C ALA A 207 6.26 4.03 -12.20
N VAL A 208 6.60 3.57 -10.99
CA VAL A 208 5.86 3.87 -9.77
C VAL A 208 6.20 5.26 -9.27
N LYS A 209 5.18 6.07 -8.96
CA LYS A 209 5.32 7.36 -8.28
C LYS A 209 4.49 7.35 -7.02
N VAL A 210 5.09 7.89 -5.98
CA VAL A 210 4.43 8.11 -4.70
C VAL A 210 4.37 9.61 -4.45
N ILE A 211 3.16 10.14 -4.34
CA ILE A 211 2.89 11.54 -4.05
C ILE A 211 2.47 11.66 -2.58
N GLU A 212 3.29 12.29 -1.76
CA GLU A 212 2.87 12.73 -0.43
C GLU A 212 2.01 13.99 -0.56
N HIS A 213 0.98 14.11 0.28
CA HIS A 213 0.02 15.21 0.22
C HIS A 213 -0.64 15.33 -1.18
N PRO A 214 -1.28 14.24 -1.68
CA PRO A 214 -1.85 14.20 -3.03
C PRO A 214 -2.90 15.29 -3.27
N ASP A 215 -3.65 15.67 -2.23
CA ASP A 215 -4.68 16.72 -2.31
C ASP A 215 -4.07 18.08 -2.71
N ILE A 216 -2.93 18.43 -2.11
CA ILE A 216 -2.23 19.69 -2.42
C ILE A 216 -1.54 19.62 -3.78
N PHE A 217 -1.13 18.42 -4.21
CA PHE A 217 -0.52 18.22 -5.52
C PHE A 217 -1.53 18.44 -6.66
N VAL A 218 -2.77 17.96 -6.52
CA VAL A 218 -3.81 18.08 -7.57
C VAL A 218 -4.36 19.50 -7.69
N GLU A 219 -4.44 20.26 -6.59
CA GLU A 219 -4.89 21.68 -6.61
C GLU A 219 -4.09 22.58 -7.56
N HIS A 220 -2.84 22.22 -7.84
CA HIS A 220 -1.88 23.05 -8.57
C HIS A 220 -1.20 22.31 -9.73
N SER A 221 -1.76 21.19 -10.17
CA SER A 221 -1.26 20.44 -11.32
C SER A 221 -2.36 20.18 -12.33
N GLU A 222 -1.99 19.57 -13.46
CA GLU A 222 -2.94 19.09 -14.47
C GLU A 222 -3.58 17.75 -14.09
N TYR A 223 -3.23 17.20 -12.92
CA TYR A 223 -3.71 15.92 -12.42
C TYR A 223 -4.87 16.09 -11.46
N SER A 224 -5.69 15.06 -11.39
CA SER A 224 -6.87 14.94 -10.55
C SER A 224 -6.70 13.82 -9.53
N ILE A 225 -7.50 13.80 -8.47
CA ILE A 225 -7.42 12.72 -7.47
C ILE A 225 -7.82 11.37 -8.10
N GLU A 226 -8.63 11.41 -9.16
CA GLU A 226 -9.10 10.27 -9.92
C GLU A 226 -7.97 9.58 -10.72
N ASP A 227 -6.88 10.29 -11.02
CA ASP A 227 -5.71 9.75 -11.72
C ASP A 227 -4.88 8.80 -10.85
N PHE A 228 -5.07 8.85 -9.53
CA PHE A 228 -4.39 7.95 -8.61
C PHE A 228 -4.95 6.53 -8.73
N ASP A 229 -4.07 5.54 -8.77
CA ASP A 229 -4.42 4.13 -8.70
C ASP A 229 -4.77 3.71 -7.27
N TYR A 230 -4.05 4.29 -6.31
CA TYR A 230 -4.17 4.01 -4.88
C TYR A 230 -4.03 5.30 -4.07
N ILE A 231 -4.88 5.45 -3.07
CA ILE A 231 -4.70 6.43 -1.99
C ILE A 231 -4.52 5.66 -0.69
N ILE A 232 -3.46 5.98 0.04
CA ILE A 232 -3.10 5.37 1.31
C ILE A 232 -3.27 6.42 2.39
N GLU A 233 -4.05 6.11 3.41
CA GLU A 233 -4.21 6.94 4.60
C GLU A 233 -3.52 6.27 5.77
N LEU A 234 -2.46 6.91 6.28
CA LEU A 234 -1.76 6.46 7.48
C LEU A 234 -2.14 7.36 8.66
N ARG A 235 -2.78 6.76 9.66
CA ARG A 235 -3.34 7.45 10.83
C ARG A 235 -2.65 7.01 12.12
N ASN A 236 -2.68 7.83 13.16
CA ASN A 236 -2.26 7.43 14.51
C ASN A 236 -3.28 6.50 15.18
N ASN A 237 -4.57 6.73 14.94
CA ASN A 237 -5.68 5.91 15.44
C ASN A 237 -6.80 5.83 14.38
N PRO A 238 -7.72 4.86 14.46
CA PRO A 238 -8.73 4.65 13.42
C PRO A 238 -9.61 5.87 13.13
N ASP A 239 -9.93 6.65 14.17
CA ASP A 239 -10.85 7.78 14.12
C ASP A 239 -10.16 9.11 13.78
N GLU A 240 -8.84 9.11 13.55
CA GLU A 240 -8.09 10.33 13.23
C GLU A 240 -8.52 10.89 11.87
N GLU A 241 -8.97 12.14 11.87
CA GLU A 241 -9.19 12.91 10.65
C GLU A 241 -7.89 13.53 10.16
N ILE A 242 -7.54 13.26 8.90
CA ILE A 242 -6.35 13.82 8.27
C ILE A 242 -6.70 15.24 7.80
N THR A 243 -6.16 16.24 8.49
CA THR A 243 -6.35 17.66 8.17
C THR A 243 -5.03 18.31 7.79
N TYR A 244 -5.03 19.11 6.73
CA TYR A 244 -3.82 19.74 6.18
C TYR A 244 -3.55 21.16 6.71
N ASP A 245 -4.53 21.78 7.38
CA ASP A 245 -4.43 23.13 7.96
C ASP A 245 -3.30 23.27 8.99
N VAL A 246 -2.99 22.19 9.70
CA VAL A 246 -1.92 22.15 10.71
C VAL A 246 -0.54 22.02 10.04
N VAL A 247 -0.46 21.37 8.88
CA VAL A 247 0.79 21.11 8.15
C VAL A 247 1.27 22.38 7.45
N GLU A 248 0.34 23.20 6.94
CA GLU A 248 0.69 24.49 6.37
C GLU A 248 1.25 25.45 7.42
N LYS A 249 0.67 25.45 8.64
CA LYS A 249 1.08 26.27 9.79
C LYS A 249 2.39 25.83 10.43
N GLN A 250 2.63 24.54 10.65
CA GLN A 250 3.89 24.09 11.27
C GLN A 250 5.11 24.35 10.35
N ASN A 251 4.96 24.16 9.03
CA ASN A 251 6.02 24.47 8.07
C ASN A 251 6.25 25.98 7.87
N LEU A 252 5.35 26.86 8.34
CA LEU A 252 5.57 28.32 8.40
C LEU A 252 6.53 28.69 9.54
N PHE A 253 6.62 27.89 10.61
CA PHE A 253 7.47 28.18 11.77
C PHE A 253 8.91 27.63 11.65
N ASP A 254 9.18 26.76 10.66
CA ASP A 254 10.50 26.17 10.40
C ASP A 254 11.37 26.98 9.41
N GLU A 255 11.02 28.25 9.12
CA GLU A 255 11.90 29.14 8.36
C GLU A 255 13.04 29.69 9.22
N PRO A 256 14.32 29.54 8.81
CA PRO A 256 15.39 30.38 9.34
C PRO A 256 15.22 31.77 8.71
N GLY A 257 14.42 32.63 9.35
CA GLY A 257 14.23 34.01 8.92
C GLY A 257 12.96 34.72 9.39
N VAL A 258 11.94 33.98 9.88
CA VAL A 258 10.67 34.57 10.32
C VAL A 258 10.36 34.16 11.75
N GLY A 259 11.15 34.69 12.67
CA GLY A 259 11.01 34.46 14.11
C GLY A 259 11.67 35.57 14.90
N GLY A 260 11.08 36.76 14.87
CA GLY A 260 11.67 37.93 15.52
C GLY A 260 10.76 39.14 15.64
N PHE A 261 9.49 38.97 16.02
CA PHE A 261 8.73 40.07 16.61
C PHE A 261 7.84 39.55 17.73
N GLY A 262 8.26 39.82 18.95
CA GLY A 262 7.58 39.51 20.20
C GLY A 262 8.36 40.03 21.39
N ASN A 263 8.75 41.31 21.34
CA ASN A 263 9.14 42.03 22.55
C ASN A 263 7.88 42.14 23.42
N PHE A 264 7.87 41.42 24.54
CA PHE A 264 6.99 41.72 25.65
C PHE A 264 7.66 42.83 26.47
N ASP A 265 6.98 43.96 26.56
CA ASP A 265 7.30 45.05 27.49
C ASP A 265 7.06 44.60 28.94
N PHE A 266 7.93 45.07 29.85
CA PHE A 266 7.68 45.12 31.29
C PHE A 266 6.89 46.37 31.66
#